data_AF-A0A562IDT1-F1
#
_entry.id   AF-A0A562IDT1-F1
#
_cell.length_a   1.000
_cell.length_b   1.000
_cell.length_c   1.000
_cell.angle_alpha   90.00
_cell.angle_beta   90.00
_cell.angle_gamma   90.00
#
_symmetry.space_group_name_H-M   'P 1'
#
loop_
_entity.id
_entity.type
_entity.pdbx_description
1 polymer ?
#
loop_
_entity_poly.entity_id
_entity_poly.type
_entity_poly.pdbx_seq_one_letter_code
_entity_poly.pdbx_strand_id
1 'polypeptide(L)'
;MTLWRIRATVDDRPGYLSVLTASLALRGVNILAVQVHTTEAGAVDDFLVDAPDTLDEAELVAAVERGRGRDCWVARSEARGLADQPTRALGLATRLVRDPEDTGGALRALLGADEVAWLPTRVAGGIDGTTMQLPDPAGGSYRLRRAAPSYTPAEYARAQALVELAATAARRAADHVTLVLPDGAELLVRPATADDLAGVRELHEGCSARTRQRRYFVGAALPSPARLRRLLEPAEG
;
A
#
# COMPACT_ATOMS: atom_id res chain seq x y z
N MET A 1 -11.97 5.76 29.16
CA MET A 1 -11.46 4.65 28.35
C MET A 1 -10.43 5.22 27.39
N THR A 2 -9.30 4.55 27.23
CA THR A 2 -8.18 5.06 26.44
C THR A 2 -7.61 4.03 25.48
N LEU A 3 -7.35 4.48 24.24
CA LEU A 3 -6.78 3.64 23.21
C LEU A 3 -5.26 3.53 23.34
N TRP A 4 -4.77 2.30 23.22
CA TRP A 4 -3.36 1.97 23.24
C TRP A 4 -3.00 1.04 22.10
N ARG A 5 -1.75 1.15 21.65
CA ARG A 5 -1.11 0.17 20.80
C ARG A 5 -0.05 -0.56 21.61
N ILE A 6 -0.03 -1.87 21.52
CA ILE A 6 0.91 -2.73 22.22
C ILE A 6 1.57 -3.63 21.18
N ARG A 7 2.89 -3.64 21.11
CA ARG A 7 3.65 -4.61 20.34
C ARG A 7 4.49 -5.46 21.28
N ALA A 8 4.40 -6.77 21.18
CA ALA A 8 5.17 -7.69 22.01
C ALA A 8 5.61 -8.90 21.20
N THR A 9 6.78 -9.43 21.51
CA THR A 9 7.26 -10.70 20.95
C THR A 9 6.87 -11.83 21.89
N VAL A 10 6.29 -12.89 21.34
CA VAL A 10 5.90 -14.11 22.03
C VAL A 10 6.52 -15.28 21.29
N ASP A 11 6.95 -16.32 22.02
CA ASP A 11 7.43 -17.53 21.36
C ASP A 11 6.30 -18.17 20.53
N ASP A 12 6.60 -18.56 19.29
CA ASP A 12 5.61 -19.12 18.36
C ASP A 12 5.25 -20.56 18.74
N ARG A 13 4.38 -20.68 19.76
CA ARG A 13 3.88 -21.96 20.29
C ARG A 13 2.38 -21.88 20.51
N PRO A 14 1.63 -22.98 20.23
CA PRO A 14 0.21 -23.04 20.50
C PRO A 14 -0.12 -22.61 21.93
N GLY A 15 -1.10 -21.72 22.06
CA GLY A 15 -1.59 -21.24 23.35
C GLY A 15 -0.83 -20.05 23.95
N TYR A 16 0.35 -19.68 23.46
CA TYR A 16 1.10 -18.57 24.09
C TYR A 16 0.42 -17.22 23.88
N LEU A 17 -0.12 -16.95 22.69
CA LEU A 17 -1.00 -15.79 22.45
C LEU A 17 -2.24 -15.80 23.37
N SER A 18 -2.79 -16.97 23.71
CA SER A 18 -3.93 -17.05 24.64
C SER A 18 -3.55 -16.66 26.07
N VAL A 19 -2.33 -16.95 26.52
CA VAL A 19 -1.84 -16.51 27.84
C VAL A 19 -1.67 -14.99 27.87
N LEU A 20 -1.14 -14.39 26.80
CA LEU A 20 -0.99 -12.95 26.69
C LEU A 20 -2.34 -12.23 26.70
N THR A 21 -3.27 -12.67 25.86
CA THR A 21 -4.61 -12.08 25.78
C THR A 21 -5.41 -12.27 27.08
N ALA A 22 -5.26 -13.41 27.77
CA ALA A 22 -5.85 -13.61 29.10
C ALA A 22 -5.28 -12.65 30.15
N SER A 23 -3.97 -12.40 30.14
CA SER A 23 -3.31 -11.46 31.06
C SER A 23 -3.84 -10.02 30.89
N LEU A 24 -4.04 -9.58 29.64
CA LEU A 24 -4.66 -8.30 29.33
C LEU A 24 -6.13 -8.25 29.79
N ALA A 25 -6.90 -9.31 29.53
CA ALA A 25 -8.30 -9.39 29.92
C ALA A 25 -8.49 -9.31 31.45
N LEU A 26 -7.60 -9.91 32.24
CA LEU A 26 -7.62 -9.82 33.71
C LEU A 26 -7.43 -8.39 34.24
N ARG A 27 -6.89 -7.49 33.43
CA ARG A 27 -6.74 -6.06 33.74
C ARG A 27 -7.90 -5.22 33.20
N GLY A 28 -8.93 -5.86 32.62
CA GLY A 28 -10.07 -5.18 32.01
C GLY A 28 -9.75 -4.53 30.67
N VAL A 29 -8.66 -4.95 30.00
CA VAL A 29 -8.28 -4.43 28.68
C VAL A 29 -9.10 -5.14 27.60
N ASN A 30 -9.76 -4.36 26.74
CA ASN A 30 -10.52 -4.84 25.60
C ASN A 30 -9.65 -4.83 24.33
N ILE A 31 -9.54 -5.97 23.64
CA ILE A 31 -8.74 -6.09 22.42
C ILE A 31 -9.62 -5.78 21.20
N LEU A 32 -9.28 -4.72 20.47
CA LEU A 32 -10.03 -4.24 19.31
C LEU A 32 -9.51 -4.85 18.01
N ALA A 33 -8.19 -5.05 17.92
CA ALA A 33 -7.55 -5.71 16.79
C ALA A 33 -6.26 -6.40 17.24
N VAL A 34 -5.90 -7.47 16.54
CA VAL A 34 -4.62 -8.17 16.70
C VAL A 34 -4.04 -8.47 15.33
N GLN A 35 -2.73 -8.27 15.20
CA GLN A 35 -1.96 -8.68 14.04
C GLN A 35 -0.76 -9.49 14.51
N VAL A 36 -0.57 -10.66 13.93
CA VAL A 36 0.54 -11.55 14.28
C VAL A 36 1.53 -11.56 13.12
N HIS A 37 2.80 -11.36 13.44
CA HIS A 37 3.89 -11.36 12.47
C HIS A 37 4.94 -12.38 12.90
N THR A 38 5.06 -13.48 12.17
CA THR A 38 6.10 -14.47 12.43
C THR A 38 7.48 -13.92 12.07
N THR A 39 8.42 -14.05 13.00
CA THR A 39 9.83 -13.65 12.83
C THR A 39 10.75 -14.75 13.36
N GLU A 40 12.04 -14.68 13.04
CA GLU A 40 13.03 -15.63 13.58
C GLU A 40 13.13 -15.58 15.12
N ALA A 41 12.84 -14.41 15.72
CA ALA A 41 12.88 -14.21 17.16
C ALA A 41 11.58 -14.65 17.89
N GLY A 42 10.53 -15.01 17.15
CA GLY A 42 9.20 -15.33 17.66
C GLY A 42 8.07 -14.67 16.88
N ALA A 43 6.84 -14.88 17.34
CA ALA A 43 5.67 -14.16 16.84
C ALA A 43 5.62 -12.77 17.45
N VAL A 44 5.68 -11.73 16.62
CA VAL A 44 5.47 -10.34 17.01
C VAL A 44 3.98 -10.04 16.90
N ASP A 45 3.33 -9.89 18.06
CA ASP A 45 1.92 -9.57 18.18
C ASP A 45 1.73 -8.06 18.35
N ASP A 46 0.90 -7.47 17.50
CA ASP A 46 0.54 -6.06 17.49
C ASP A 46 -0.95 -5.91 17.82
N PHE A 47 -1.24 -5.36 18.99
CA PHE A 47 -2.58 -5.17 19.51
C PHE A 47 -2.98 -3.70 19.44
N LEU A 48 -4.21 -3.46 19.01
CA LEU A 48 -4.94 -2.25 19.35
C LEU A 48 -5.90 -2.58 20.47
N VAL A 49 -5.81 -1.86 21.58
CA VAL A 49 -6.62 -2.12 22.77
C VAL A 49 -7.29 -0.86 23.28
N ASP A 50 -8.44 -1.06 23.94
CA ASP A 50 -9.08 -0.07 24.79
C ASP A 50 -8.89 -0.47 26.25
N ALA A 51 -8.25 0.40 27.02
CA ALA A 51 -7.89 0.15 28.41
C ALA A 51 -8.59 1.14 29.36
N PRO A 52 -8.92 0.71 30.60
CA PRO A 52 -9.38 1.60 31.65
C PRO A 52 -8.43 2.80 31.85
N ASP A 53 -8.99 3.98 32.15
CA ASP A 53 -8.19 5.22 32.33
C ASP A 53 -7.25 5.16 33.53
N THR A 54 -7.51 4.21 34.45
CA THR A 54 -6.65 3.92 35.59
C THR A 54 -5.38 3.18 35.21
N LEU A 55 -5.33 2.55 34.02
CA LEU A 55 -4.14 1.84 33.55
C LEU A 55 -3.17 2.80 32.87
N ASP A 56 -1.93 2.80 33.36
CA ASP A 56 -0.82 3.48 32.71
C ASP A 56 0.00 2.54 31.81
N GLU A 57 1.01 3.12 31.16
CA GLU A 57 1.92 2.39 30.26
C GLU A 57 2.67 1.27 30.99
N ALA A 58 3.16 1.52 32.20
CA ALA A 58 3.94 0.56 32.97
C ALA A 58 3.09 -0.64 33.41
N GLU A 59 1.83 -0.42 33.76
CA GLU A 59 0.90 -1.48 34.10
C GLU A 59 0.54 -2.35 32.89
N LEU A 60 0.43 -1.76 31.70
CA LEU A 60 0.25 -2.50 30.44
C LEU A 60 1.48 -3.33 30.10
N VAL A 61 2.68 -2.76 30.20
CA VAL A 61 3.94 -3.51 30.02
C VAL A 61 4.01 -4.68 30.99
N ALA A 62 3.74 -4.46 32.28
CA ALA A 62 3.73 -5.53 33.27
C ALA A 62 2.67 -6.60 32.97
N ALA A 63 1.52 -6.23 32.41
CA ALA A 63 0.49 -7.19 31.99
C ALA A 63 0.98 -8.05 30.82
N VAL A 64 1.67 -7.45 29.85
CA VAL A 64 2.28 -8.18 28.73
C VAL A 64 3.35 -9.16 29.20
N GLU A 65 4.25 -8.73 30.09
CA GLU A 65 5.31 -9.58 30.65
C GLU A 65 4.77 -10.79 31.41
N ARG A 66 3.74 -10.58 32.26
CA ARG A 66 3.02 -11.70 32.92
C ARG A 66 2.37 -12.65 31.91
N GLY A 67 1.97 -12.10 30.76
CA GLY A 67 1.42 -12.80 29.61
C GLY A 67 2.44 -13.54 28.75
N ARG A 68 3.72 -13.61 29.17
CA ARG A 68 4.86 -14.18 28.41
C ARG A 68 5.29 -13.36 27.20
N GLY A 69 4.76 -12.14 27.03
CA GLY A 69 5.28 -11.20 26.06
C GLY A 69 6.62 -10.62 26.53
N ARG A 70 7.51 -10.38 25.57
CA ARG A 70 8.82 -9.76 25.78
C ARG A 70 9.07 -8.73 24.68
N ASP A 71 10.10 -7.91 24.83
CA ASP A 71 10.40 -6.79 23.91
C ASP A 71 9.17 -5.88 23.72
N CYS A 72 8.46 -5.62 24.82
CA CYS A 72 7.18 -4.92 24.82
C CYS A 72 7.38 -3.43 24.50
N TRP A 73 6.57 -2.93 23.58
CA TRP A 73 6.42 -1.52 23.29
C TRP A 73 4.95 -1.13 23.43
N VAL A 74 4.69 -0.05 24.16
CA VAL A 74 3.34 0.46 24.41
C VAL A 74 3.31 1.93 24.06
N ALA A 75 2.28 2.37 23.35
CA ALA A 75 2.07 3.79 23.06
C ALA A 75 0.59 4.12 23.01
N ARG A 76 0.25 5.38 23.30
CA ARG A 76 -1.10 5.89 23.11
C ARG A 76 -1.49 5.80 21.63
N SER A 77 -2.75 5.49 21.38
CA SER A 77 -3.32 5.41 20.03
C SER A 77 -4.49 6.36 19.89
N GLU A 78 -4.77 6.77 18.65
CA GLU A 78 -5.91 7.64 18.32
C GLU A 78 -7.00 6.83 17.61
N ALA A 79 -8.21 7.41 17.48
CA ALA A 79 -9.32 6.78 16.77
C ALA A 79 -8.98 6.37 15.33
N ARG A 80 -8.01 7.03 14.68
CA ARG A 80 -7.50 6.63 13.35
C ARG A 80 -6.88 5.23 13.34
N GLY A 81 -6.39 4.75 14.48
CA GLY A 81 -5.91 3.38 14.66
C GLY A 81 -7.01 2.32 14.59
N LEU A 82 -8.29 2.70 14.75
CA LEU A 82 -9.43 1.77 14.70
C LEU A 82 -9.72 1.25 13.29
N ALA A 83 -9.32 1.99 12.25
CA ALA A 83 -9.45 1.51 10.89
C ALA A 83 -8.45 0.37 10.67
N ASP A 84 -8.96 -0.78 10.24
CA ASP A 84 -8.13 -1.95 9.99
C ASP A 84 -7.06 -1.65 8.93
N GLN A 85 -5.90 -2.30 9.08
CA GLN A 85 -4.76 -2.05 8.22
C GLN A 85 -5.04 -2.33 6.73
N PRO A 86 -5.72 -3.43 6.33
CA PRO A 86 -6.11 -3.66 4.94
C PRO A 86 -6.90 -2.50 4.33
N THR A 87 -7.94 -2.01 5.01
CA THR A 87 -8.75 -0.88 4.55
C THR A 87 -7.89 0.38 4.37
N ARG A 88 -7.02 0.68 5.34
CA ARG A 88 -6.08 1.81 5.23
C ARG A 88 -5.12 1.67 4.05
N ALA A 89 -4.58 0.46 3.83
CA ALA A 89 -3.66 0.19 2.73
C ALA A 89 -4.34 0.38 1.37
N LEU A 90 -5.59 -0.09 1.20
CA LEU A 90 -6.37 0.12 -0.02
C LEU A 90 -6.68 1.61 -0.28
N GLY A 91 -6.96 2.37 0.78
CA GLY A 91 -7.12 3.82 0.69
C GLY A 91 -5.85 4.53 0.22
N LEU A 92 -4.69 4.15 0.76
CA LEU A 92 -3.38 4.67 0.33
C LEU A 92 -3.05 4.25 -1.11
N ALA A 93 -3.32 3.00 -1.49
CA ALA A 93 -3.18 2.51 -2.86
C ALA A 93 -4.01 3.35 -3.84
N THR A 94 -5.27 3.61 -3.51
CA THR A 94 -6.17 4.44 -4.34
C THR A 94 -5.62 5.87 -4.51
N ARG A 95 -5.05 6.45 -3.45
CA ARG A 95 -4.42 7.77 -3.51
C ARG A 95 -3.18 7.74 -4.41
N LEU A 96 -2.32 6.75 -4.27
CA LEU A 96 -1.10 6.61 -5.09
C LEU A 96 -1.38 6.38 -6.56
N VAL A 97 -2.47 5.70 -6.91
CA VAL A 97 -2.89 5.57 -8.31
C VAL A 97 -3.21 6.94 -8.93
N ARG A 98 -3.70 7.90 -8.13
CA ARG A 98 -4.01 9.26 -8.59
C ARG A 98 -2.79 10.18 -8.56
N ASP A 99 -1.93 10.00 -7.57
CA ASP A 99 -0.72 10.80 -7.37
C ASP A 99 0.46 9.88 -6.99
N PRO A 100 1.16 9.32 -7.99
CA PRO A 100 2.28 8.40 -7.76
C PRO A 100 3.49 9.06 -7.10
N GLU A 101 3.64 10.39 -7.22
CA GLU A 101 4.76 11.13 -6.65
C GLU A 101 4.70 11.20 -5.12
N ASP A 102 3.51 11.02 -4.52
CA ASP A 102 3.30 10.97 -3.07
C ASP A 102 3.66 9.61 -2.43
N THR A 103 4.52 8.82 -3.09
CA THR A 103 5.00 7.53 -2.56
C THR A 103 5.60 7.66 -1.16
N GLY A 104 6.40 8.71 -0.92
CA GLY A 104 6.98 8.98 0.39
C GLY A 104 5.93 9.24 1.47
N GLY A 105 4.90 10.03 1.17
CA GLY A 105 3.80 10.32 2.10
C GLY A 105 2.95 9.08 2.39
N ALA A 106 2.67 8.28 1.36
CA ALA A 106 1.93 7.03 1.52
C ALA A 106 2.71 5.99 2.34
N LEU A 107 4.02 5.86 2.12
CA LEU A 107 4.90 5.02 2.94
C LEU A 107 4.90 5.46 4.40
N ARG A 108 5.03 6.78 4.64
CA ARG A 108 4.97 7.35 5.99
C ARG A 108 3.67 6.98 6.69
N ALA A 109 2.55 7.17 6.00
CA ALA A 109 1.24 6.86 6.54
C ALA A 109 1.01 5.36 6.77
N LEU A 110 1.43 4.49 5.85
CA LEU A 110 1.25 3.05 5.95
C LEU A 110 1.97 2.47 7.17
N LEU A 111 3.19 2.93 7.41
CA LEU A 111 4.12 2.33 8.38
C LEU A 111 4.25 3.10 9.70
N GLY A 112 3.65 4.29 9.80
CA GLY A 112 3.84 5.18 10.94
C GLY A 112 5.31 5.60 11.07
N ALA A 113 5.95 5.92 9.95
CA ALA A 113 7.33 6.39 9.97
C ALA A 113 7.41 7.85 10.46
N ASP A 114 8.44 8.18 11.22
CA ASP A 114 8.72 9.55 11.64
C ASP A 114 9.39 10.33 10.51
N GLU A 115 10.27 9.66 9.77
CA GLU A 115 11.04 10.22 8.67
C GLU A 115 10.96 9.29 7.45
N VAL A 116 10.75 9.88 6.27
CA VAL A 116 10.85 9.20 4.98
C VAL A 116 11.62 10.10 4.03
N ALA A 117 12.67 9.58 3.42
CA ALA A 117 13.49 10.29 2.46
C ALA A 117 13.74 9.44 1.22
N TRP A 118 13.56 10.01 0.04
CA TRP A 118 14.03 9.41 -1.20
C TRP A 118 15.49 9.80 -1.44
N LEU A 119 16.28 8.86 -1.95
CA LEU A 119 17.69 8.99 -2.22
C LEU A 119 17.96 8.56 -3.66
N PRO A 120 18.77 9.32 -4.43
CA PRO A 120 19.07 8.97 -5.81
C PRO A 120 19.93 7.70 -5.93
N THR A 121 20.61 7.30 -4.85
CA THR A 121 21.42 6.09 -4.82
C THR A 121 20.54 4.87 -4.58
N ARG A 122 20.67 3.86 -5.45
CA ARG A 122 20.06 2.55 -5.24
C ARG A 122 20.89 1.77 -4.21
N VAL A 123 20.22 1.28 -3.17
CA VAL A 123 20.82 0.42 -2.15
C VAL A 123 20.09 -0.92 -2.10
N ALA A 124 20.74 -1.94 -1.54
CA ALA A 124 20.06 -3.19 -1.22
C ALA A 124 18.94 -2.92 -0.21
N GLY A 125 17.80 -3.58 -0.44
CA GLY A 125 16.65 -3.45 0.45
C GLY A 125 16.85 -4.26 1.73
N GLY A 126 16.24 -3.79 2.83
CA GLY A 126 16.28 -4.49 4.10
C GLY A 126 15.76 -3.67 5.28
N ILE A 127 15.71 -4.32 6.43
CA ILE A 127 15.38 -3.71 7.72
C ILE A 127 16.61 -3.78 8.60
N ASP A 128 16.88 -2.70 9.30
CA ASP A 128 17.84 -2.63 10.40
C ASP A 128 17.16 -1.96 11.60
N GLY A 129 16.55 -2.78 12.47
CA GLY A 129 15.80 -2.33 13.63
C GLY A 129 14.69 -1.33 13.26
N THR A 130 14.90 -0.07 13.59
CA THR A 130 13.95 1.02 13.34
C THR A 130 14.19 1.81 12.05
N THR A 131 15.14 1.34 11.23
CA THR A 131 15.42 1.86 9.89
C THR A 131 15.02 0.84 8.83
N MET A 132 14.43 1.30 7.73
CA MET A 132 14.07 0.47 6.59
C MET A 132 14.60 1.12 5.30
N GLN A 133 15.23 0.31 4.46
CA GLN A 133 15.71 0.69 3.13
C GLN A 133 14.92 -0.05 2.07
N LEU A 134 14.28 0.69 1.17
CA LEU A 134 13.43 0.15 0.10
C LEU A 134 13.95 0.59 -1.27
N PRO A 135 14.36 -0.33 -2.15
CA PRO A 135 14.71 0.01 -3.53
C PRO A 135 13.49 0.54 -4.26
N ASP A 136 13.66 1.64 -4.99
CA ASP A 136 12.62 2.18 -5.87
C ASP A 136 12.78 1.60 -7.29
N PRO A 137 11.77 0.92 -7.86
CA PRO A 137 11.79 0.44 -9.23
C PRO A 137 11.97 1.55 -10.28
N ALA A 138 11.58 2.79 -9.98
CA ALA A 138 11.83 3.94 -10.85
C ALA A 138 13.29 4.44 -10.80
N GLY A 139 14.08 3.98 -9.83
CA GLY A 139 15.45 4.39 -9.59
C GLY A 139 15.64 5.02 -8.22
N GLY A 140 16.80 4.80 -7.60
CA GLY A 140 17.09 5.26 -6.24
C GLY A 140 16.55 4.33 -5.15
N SER A 141 16.29 4.89 -3.96
CA SER A 141 15.76 4.16 -2.81
C SER A 141 15.07 5.07 -1.80
N TYR A 142 14.10 4.52 -1.06
CA TYR A 142 13.51 5.16 0.11
C TYR A 142 14.21 4.69 1.38
N ARG A 143 14.57 5.65 2.23
CA ARG A 143 14.96 5.42 3.63
C ARG A 143 13.84 5.86 4.54
N LEU A 144 13.42 4.96 5.42
CA LEU A 144 12.41 5.23 6.43
C LEU A 144 13.03 5.05 7.82
N ARG A 145 12.63 5.89 8.76
CA ARG A 145 13.06 5.82 10.15
C ARG A 145 11.88 6.07 11.08
N ARG A 146 11.85 5.36 12.19
CA ARG A 146 10.96 5.67 13.32
C ARG A 146 11.68 5.49 14.65
N ALA A 147 11.16 6.05 15.73
CA ALA A 147 11.76 5.94 17.05
C ALA A 147 11.59 4.53 17.63
N ALA A 148 10.38 3.99 17.56
CA ALA A 148 10.00 2.64 17.97
C ALA A 148 8.60 2.31 17.41
N PRO A 149 8.20 1.03 17.32
CA PRO A 149 9.01 -0.17 17.52
C PRO A 149 9.88 -0.49 16.29
N SER A 150 10.76 -1.50 16.35
CA SER A 150 11.48 -1.99 15.16
C SER A 150 10.53 -2.46 14.06
N TYR A 151 10.94 -2.33 12.79
CA TYR A 151 10.17 -2.80 11.65
C TYR A 151 10.16 -4.33 11.57
N THR A 152 9.03 -4.90 11.15
CA THR A 152 8.89 -6.34 10.92
C THR A 152 9.04 -6.71 9.44
N PRO A 153 9.40 -7.97 9.11
CA PRO A 153 9.41 -8.45 7.73
C PRO A 153 8.07 -8.25 7.01
N ALA A 154 6.94 -8.38 7.72
CA ALA A 154 5.61 -8.11 7.17
C ALA A 154 5.40 -6.62 6.84
N GLU A 155 5.93 -5.71 7.66
CA GLU A 155 5.94 -4.27 7.37
C GLU A 155 6.77 -3.97 6.11
N TYR A 156 7.94 -4.59 5.97
CA TYR A 156 8.79 -4.46 4.79
C TYR A 156 8.11 -4.97 3.51
N ALA A 157 7.52 -6.17 3.55
CA ALA A 157 6.81 -6.74 2.40
C ALA A 157 5.65 -5.83 1.93
N ARG A 158 4.88 -5.26 2.87
CA ARG A 158 3.83 -4.29 2.54
C ARG A 158 4.38 -3.02 1.90
N ALA A 159 5.51 -2.53 2.38
CA ALA A 159 6.16 -1.35 1.85
C ALA A 159 6.68 -1.57 0.42
N GLN A 160 7.29 -2.73 0.16
CA GLN A 160 7.71 -3.14 -1.17
C GLN A 160 6.53 -3.19 -2.14
N ALA A 161 5.42 -3.83 -1.73
CA ALA A 161 4.21 -3.90 -2.56
C ALA A 161 3.63 -2.50 -2.87
N LEU A 162 3.68 -1.58 -1.91
CA LEU A 162 3.21 -0.20 -2.12
C LEU A 162 4.10 0.57 -3.11
N VAL A 163 5.43 0.44 -2.99
CA VAL A 163 6.39 1.06 -3.93
C VAL A 163 6.24 0.49 -5.33
N GLU A 164 6.05 -0.83 -5.46
CA GLU A 164 5.81 -1.48 -6.74
C GLU A 164 4.51 -1.00 -7.40
N LEU A 165 3.44 -0.85 -6.62
CA LEU A 165 2.19 -0.25 -7.08
C LEU A 165 2.41 1.18 -7.57
N ALA A 166 3.10 2.02 -6.79
CA ALA A 166 3.35 3.40 -7.16
C ALA A 166 4.17 3.51 -8.44
N ALA A 167 5.24 2.72 -8.59
CA ALA A 167 6.03 2.67 -9.82
C ALA A 167 5.19 2.22 -11.03
N THR A 168 4.25 1.29 -10.82
CA THR A 168 3.32 0.86 -11.87
C THR A 168 2.32 1.95 -12.25
N ALA A 169 1.81 2.70 -11.26
CA ALA A 169 0.94 3.84 -11.50
C ALA A 169 1.67 4.98 -12.22
N ALA A 170 2.89 5.30 -11.80
CA ALA A 170 3.75 6.32 -12.44
C ALA A 170 4.03 5.98 -13.91
N ARG A 171 4.38 4.71 -14.22
CA ARG A 171 4.57 4.28 -15.62
C ARG A 171 3.30 4.47 -16.46
N ARG A 172 2.13 4.09 -15.93
CA ARG A 172 0.86 4.31 -16.64
C ARG A 172 0.53 5.79 -16.81
N ALA A 173 0.85 6.63 -15.83
CA ALA A 173 0.68 8.07 -15.96
C ALA A 173 1.63 8.65 -17.03
N ALA A 174 2.86 8.17 -17.14
CA ALA A 174 3.81 8.58 -18.18
C ALA A 174 3.36 8.20 -19.61
N ASP A 175 2.52 7.17 -19.77
CA ASP A 175 1.87 6.87 -21.05
C ASP A 175 0.84 7.95 -21.46
N HIS A 176 0.51 8.89 -20.55
CA HIS A 176 -0.31 10.06 -20.84
C HIS A 176 0.58 11.26 -21.16
N VAL A 177 0.50 11.78 -22.40
CA VAL A 177 1.33 12.88 -22.90
C VAL A 177 0.45 14.05 -23.31
N THR A 178 0.70 15.24 -22.76
CA THR A 178 0.08 16.48 -23.26
C THR A 178 0.91 17.06 -24.40
N LEU A 179 0.30 17.21 -25.57
CA LEU A 179 0.88 17.87 -26.74
C LEU A 179 0.29 19.26 -26.88
N VAL A 180 1.14 20.27 -27.08
CA VAL A 180 0.70 21.62 -27.46
C VAL A 180 0.79 21.72 -28.98
N LEU A 181 -0.35 21.94 -29.62
CA LEU A 181 -0.44 22.14 -31.07
C LEU A 181 0.07 23.54 -31.48
N PRO A 182 0.44 23.75 -32.76
CA PRO A 182 0.91 25.05 -33.25
C PRO A 182 -0.08 26.22 -33.08
N ASP A 183 -1.37 25.92 -32.95
CA ASP A 183 -2.44 26.88 -32.69
C ASP A 183 -2.65 27.16 -31.19
N GLY A 184 -1.83 26.56 -30.32
CA GLY A 184 -1.91 26.69 -28.86
C GLY A 184 -2.90 25.75 -28.19
N ALA A 185 -3.58 24.88 -28.94
CA ALA A 185 -4.48 23.89 -28.33
C ALA A 185 -3.70 22.78 -27.61
N GLU A 186 -4.16 22.41 -26.42
CA GLU A 186 -3.58 21.30 -25.64
C GLU A 186 -4.35 20.01 -25.92
N LEU A 187 -3.63 18.97 -26.36
CA LEU A 187 -4.15 17.62 -26.58
C LEU A 187 -3.55 16.64 -25.59
N LEU A 188 -4.39 15.98 -24.79
CA LEU A 188 -3.96 14.85 -23.97
C LEU A 188 -4.01 13.55 -24.80
N VAL A 189 -2.84 12.95 -25.02
CA VAL A 189 -2.69 11.63 -25.63
C VAL A 189 -2.57 10.61 -24.50
N ARG A 190 -3.37 9.53 -24.56
CA ARG A 190 -3.29 8.43 -23.61
C ARG A 190 -3.67 7.11 -24.28
N PRO A 191 -3.31 5.95 -23.70
CA PRO A 191 -3.87 4.67 -24.12
C PRO A 191 -5.40 4.72 -24.09
N ALA A 192 -6.02 4.17 -25.14
CA ALA A 192 -7.46 4.07 -25.23
C ALA A 192 -7.98 2.94 -24.34
N THR A 193 -9.15 3.15 -23.75
CA THR A 193 -9.86 2.23 -22.84
C THR A 193 -11.21 1.83 -23.45
N ALA A 194 -11.94 0.92 -22.82
CA ALA A 194 -13.29 0.56 -23.28
C ALA A 194 -14.26 1.75 -23.35
N ASP A 195 -14.08 2.76 -22.50
CA ASP A 195 -14.93 3.95 -22.49
C ASP A 195 -14.76 4.79 -23.76
N ASP A 196 -13.64 4.64 -24.46
CA ASP A 196 -13.32 5.37 -25.69
C ASP A 196 -13.95 4.73 -26.94
N LEU A 197 -14.78 3.70 -26.80
CA LEU A 197 -15.38 2.98 -27.93
C LEU A 197 -16.15 3.91 -28.87
N ALA A 198 -16.86 4.91 -28.34
CA ALA A 198 -17.60 5.86 -29.16
C ALA A 198 -16.66 6.68 -30.06
N GLY A 199 -15.61 7.29 -29.48
CA GLY A 199 -14.64 8.07 -30.25
C GLY A 199 -13.83 7.22 -31.23
N VAL A 200 -13.50 5.98 -30.86
CA VAL A 200 -12.81 5.03 -31.75
C VAL A 200 -13.70 4.64 -32.93
N ARG A 201 -15.01 4.52 -32.73
CA ARG A 201 -15.96 4.28 -33.83
C ARG A 201 -16.02 5.47 -34.78
N GLU A 202 -16.16 6.68 -34.24
CA GLU A 202 -16.18 7.92 -35.03
C GLU A 202 -14.91 8.06 -35.88
N LEU A 203 -13.74 7.81 -35.30
CA LEU A 203 -12.46 7.77 -36.02
C LEU A 203 -12.49 6.79 -37.21
N HIS A 204 -13.08 5.60 -37.03
CA HIS A 204 -13.17 4.60 -38.10
C HIS A 204 -14.21 4.95 -39.17
N GLU A 205 -15.29 5.65 -38.80
CA GLU A 205 -16.29 6.17 -39.72
C GLU A 205 -15.70 7.27 -40.62
N GLY A 206 -14.82 8.12 -40.07
CA GLY A 206 -14.05 9.11 -40.84
C GLY A 206 -12.93 8.51 -41.72
N CYS A 207 -12.51 7.26 -41.48
CA CYS A 207 -11.45 6.62 -42.27
C CYS A 207 -11.91 6.16 -43.66
N SER A 208 -11.07 6.42 -44.67
CA SER A 208 -11.27 5.88 -46.02
C SER A 208 -11.36 4.34 -46.02
N ALA A 209 -12.06 3.78 -47.01
CA ALA A 209 -12.14 2.33 -47.22
C ALA A 209 -10.74 1.69 -47.36
N ARG A 210 -9.81 2.37 -48.04
CA ARG A 210 -8.41 1.94 -48.21
C ARG A 210 -7.66 1.86 -46.88
N THR A 211 -7.86 2.85 -45.99
CA THR A 211 -7.23 2.87 -44.65
C THR A 211 -7.74 1.70 -43.80
N ARG A 212 -9.06 1.44 -43.82
CA ARG A 212 -9.67 0.32 -43.09
C ARG A 212 -9.20 -1.04 -43.61
N GLN A 213 -9.13 -1.21 -44.93
CA GLN A 213 -8.61 -2.43 -45.57
C GLN A 213 -7.17 -2.72 -45.13
N ARG A 214 -6.29 -1.72 -45.08
CA ARG A 214 -4.88 -1.87 -44.69
C ARG A 214 -4.70 -2.29 -43.23
N ARG A 215 -5.57 -1.82 -42.32
CA ARG A 215 -5.47 -2.12 -40.89
C ARG A 215 -6.06 -3.49 -40.54
N TYR A 216 -7.21 -3.83 -41.13
CA TYR A 216 -7.99 -5.00 -40.71
C TYR A 216 -7.92 -6.20 -41.62
N PHE A 217 -7.38 -6.02 -42.84
CA PHE A 217 -7.32 -7.04 -43.89
C PHE A 217 -8.67 -7.70 -44.22
N VAL A 218 -9.79 -7.08 -43.82
CA VAL A 218 -11.17 -7.57 -43.98
C VAL A 218 -11.99 -6.46 -44.64
N GLY A 219 -12.03 -6.44 -45.98
CA GLY A 219 -12.93 -5.60 -46.80
C GLY A 219 -12.97 -4.08 -46.49
N ALA A 220 -13.80 -3.35 -47.23
CA ALA A 220 -14.10 -1.94 -46.96
C ALA A 220 -15.08 -1.73 -45.78
N ALA A 221 -15.45 -2.80 -45.06
CA ALA A 221 -16.49 -2.78 -44.03
C ALA A 221 -15.97 -2.14 -42.74
N LEU A 222 -16.88 -1.51 -41.98
CA LEU A 222 -16.58 -1.03 -40.63
C LEU A 222 -16.34 -2.23 -39.69
N PRO A 223 -15.32 -2.19 -38.81
CA PRO A 223 -15.16 -3.21 -37.78
C PRO A 223 -16.39 -3.24 -36.87
N SER A 224 -16.84 -4.44 -36.48
CA SER A 224 -17.96 -4.55 -35.56
C SER A 224 -17.63 -3.94 -34.18
N PRO A 225 -18.61 -3.39 -33.43
CA PRO A 225 -18.37 -2.86 -32.10
C PRO A 225 -17.69 -3.87 -31.15
N ALA A 226 -18.02 -5.16 -31.25
CA ALA A 226 -17.38 -6.22 -30.47
C ALA A 226 -15.90 -6.47 -30.87
N ARG A 227 -15.53 -6.20 -32.12
CA ARG A 227 -14.13 -6.26 -32.56
C ARG A 227 -13.35 -5.04 -32.09
N LEU A 228 -13.96 -3.85 -32.17
CA LEU A 228 -13.34 -2.61 -31.65
C LEU A 228 -13.16 -2.67 -30.14
N ARG A 229 -14.15 -3.16 -29.39
CA ARG A 229 -14.04 -3.34 -27.94
C ARG A 229 -12.88 -4.25 -27.56
N ARG A 230 -12.66 -5.36 -28.28
CA ARG A 230 -11.50 -6.24 -28.10
C ARG A 230 -10.14 -5.60 -28.41
N LEU A 231 -10.10 -4.53 -29.22
CA LEU A 231 -8.86 -3.78 -29.45
C LEU A 231 -8.58 -2.78 -28.32
N LEU A 232 -9.62 -2.35 -27.60
CA LEU A 232 -9.55 -1.42 -26.47
C LEU A 232 -9.37 -2.16 -25.13
N GLU A 233 -9.84 -3.40 -25.07
CA GLU A 233 -9.64 -4.36 -23.99
C GLU A 233 -9.10 -5.65 -24.60
N PRO A 234 -7.81 -5.70 -24.97
CA PRO A 234 -7.19 -6.99 -25.30
C PRO A 234 -7.35 -7.90 -24.08
N ALA A 235 -7.97 -9.06 -24.29
CA ALA A 235 -8.08 -10.08 -23.26
C ALA A 235 -6.68 -10.64 -23.03
N GLU A 236 -6.03 -10.11 -22.00
CA GLU A 236 -4.61 -10.27 -21.68
C GLU A 236 -3.70 -9.59 -22.72
N GLY A 237 -2.63 -8.96 -22.21
CA GLY A 237 -1.69 -8.16 -23.02
C GLY A 237 -1.07 -8.93 -24.19
#